data_AF-A0A1H1LEL2-F1
#
_entry.id   AF-A0A1H1LEL2-F1
#
_cell.length_a   1.000
_cell.length_b   1.000
_cell.length_c   1.000
_cell.angle_alpha   90.00
_cell.angle_beta   90.00
_cell.angle_gamma   90.00
#
_symmetry.space_group_name_H-M   'P 1'
#
loop_
_entity.id
_entity.type
_entity.pdbx_description
1 polymer ?
#
loop_
_entity_poly.entity_id
_entity_poly.type
_entity_poly.pdbx_seq_one_letter_code
_entity_poly.pdbx_strand_id
1 'polypeptide(L)'
;MPTHALDVLRRLDRSVPPAVATRAEAGAGAAPVIARASASVVLLREVATGPAVALETYLLHRHARMPFAPSFVVFPGGGVDAVDVGEDPRLACALRETAEETGVWLPAAALRRWAHWVTPEVEPRRYDTVFYVAALPAGAEASDVSGETSHAEWRTPASALAAAARGELALMPPTASVLLELAELPDLAAVAAAARDRVVEPVLPGLRRDGDGWSFVYPTPTGGAS
;
A
#
# COMPACT_ATOMS: atom_id res chain seq x y z
N MET A 1 -13.98 18.92 -3.79
CA MET A 1 -13.71 18.68 -2.35
C MET A 1 -12.45 17.81 -2.31
N PRO A 2 -11.46 18.10 -1.45
CA PRO A 2 -10.26 17.28 -1.39
C PRO A 2 -10.64 15.84 -1.02
N THR A 3 -10.20 14.87 -1.81
CA THR A 3 -10.36 13.45 -1.48
C THR A 3 -9.42 13.15 -0.33
N HIS A 4 -9.95 12.91 0.87
CA HIS A 4 -9.12 12.64 2.02
C HIS A 4 -8.65 11.20 1.94
N ALA A 5 -7.34 10.93 2.08
CA ALA A 5 -6.81 9.56 2.15
C ALA A 5 -7.44 8.72 3.30
N LEU A 6 -8.15 9.38 4.22
CA LEU A 6 -8.84 8.75 5.34
C LEU A 6 -10.29 8.35 5.03
N ASP A 7 -10.91 8.89 3.97
CA ASP A 7 -12.31 8.59 3.62
C ASP A 7 -12.49 7.12 3.25
N VAL A 8 -11.50 6.56 2.53
CA VAL A 8 -11.50 5.15 2.13
C VAL A 8 -11.41 4.21 3.33
N LEU A 9 -10.87 4.65 4.48
CA LEU A 9 -10.66 3.78 5.65
C LEU A 9 -11.97 3.27 6.26
N ARG A 10 -13.10 3.96 6.01
CA ARG A 10 -14.43 3.49 6.44
C ARG A 10 -14.88 2.22 5.70
N ARG A 11 -14.31 1.96 4.53
CA ARG A 11 -14.61 0.79 3.68
C ARG A 11 -13.71 -0.41 3.99
N LEU A 12 -12.68 -0.24 4.82
CA LEU A 12 -11.77 -1.33 5.17
C LEU A 12 -12.42 -2.30 6.16
N ASP A 13 -12.07 -3.58 6.00
CA ASP A 13 -12.34 -4.57 7.02
C ASP A 13 -11.66 -4.18 8.33
N ARG A 14 -12.40 -4.37 9.42
CA ARG A 14 -11.97 -4.09 10.79
C ARG A 14 -11.60 -5.35 11.55
N SER A 15 -11.72 -6.53 10.93
CA SER A 15 -11.29 -7.78 11.53
C SER A 15 -9.79 -7.73 11.85
N VAL A 16 -9.44 -8.23 13.04
CA VAL A 16 -8.05 -8.30 13.49
C VAL A 16 -7.59 -9.74 13.33
N PRO A 17 -6.48 -10.01 12.61
CA PRO A 17 -5.94 -11.35 12.50
C PRO A 17 -5.64 -11.97 13.88
N PRO A 18 -5.85 -13.27 14.10
CA PRO A 18 -5.68 -13.90 15.41
C PRO A 18 -4.30 -13.64 16.05
N ALA A 19 -3.23 -13.63 15.24
CA ALA A 19 -1.88 -13.35 15.74
C ALA A 19 -1.74 -11.93 16.31
N VAL A 20 -2.41 -10.95 15.70
CA VAL A 20 -2.41 -9.55 16.17
C VAL A 20 -3.27 -9.43 17.44
N ALA A 21 -4.42 -10.09 17.47
CA ALA A 21 -5.29 -10.14 18.66
C ALA A 21 -4.59 -10.75 19.88
N THR A 22 -3.88 -11.87 19.70
CA THR A 22 -3.07 -12.49 20.76
C THR A 22 -2.01 -11.54 21.32
N ARG A 23 -1.37 -10.73 20.48
CA ARG A 23 -0.40 -9.72 20.93
C ARG A 23 -1.06 -8.56 21.66
N ALA A 24 -2.23 -8.13 21.20
CA ALA A 24 -3.02 -7.11 21.88
C ALA A 24 -3.47 -7.58 23.28
N GLU A 25 -3.89 -8.84 23.42
CA GLU A 25 -4.24 -9.47 24.71
C GLU A 25 -3.04 -9.62 25.65
N ALA A 26 -1.86 -9.94 25.12
CA ALA A 26 -0.64 -10.09 25.92
C ALA A 26 -0.21 -8.79 26.65
N GLY A 27 -0.79 -7.65 26.28
CA GLY A 27 -0.65 -6.40 27.00
C GLY A 27 0.64 -5.64 26.67
N ALA A 28 0.47 -4.34 26.47
CA ALA A 28 1.51 -3.34 26.21
C ALA A 28 2.34 -3.04 27.46
N GLY A 29 3.27 -3.92 27.83
CA GLY A 29 4.27 -3.66 28.87
C GLY A 29 5.59 -3.10 28.32
N ALA A 30 5.88 -3.35 27.04
CA ALA A 30 7.08 -2.88 26.37
C ALA A 30 6.76 -1.66 25.49
N ALA A 31 7.69 -0.70 25.45
CA ALA A 31 7.61 0.40 24.49
C ALA A 31 7.52 -0.16 23.06
N PRO A 32 6.65 0.39 22.19
CA PRO A 32 6.53 -0.08 20.82
C PRO A 32 7.86 -0.05 20.09
N VAL A 33 8.13 -1.08 19.27
CA VAL A 33 9.29 -1.10 18.38
C VAL A 33 9.19 0.09 17.43
N ILE A 34 10.30 0.81 17.20
CA ILE A 34 10.31 1.94 16.26
C ILE A 34 10.01 1.40 14.86
N ALA A 35 9.06 2.02 14.17
CA ALA A 35 8.73 1.66 12.81
C ALA A 35 9.87 2.03 11.85
N ARG A 36 10.36 1.06 11.07
CA ARG A 36 11.38 1.30 10.06
C ARG A 36 10.78 2.10 8.92
N ALA A 37 11.48 3.13 8.46
CA ALA A 37 11.07 3.84 7.26
C ALA A 37 11.09 2.90 6.03
N SER A 38 10.05 2.96 5.22
CA SER A 38 9.87 2.16 4.01
C SER A 38 9.12 2.94 2.93
N ALA A 39 9.26 2.51 1.67
CA ALA A 39 8.52 3.10 0.57
C ALA A 39 7.99 2.02 -0.36
N SER A 40 6.86 2.31 -1.01
CA SER A 40 6.24 1.38 -1.96
C SER A 40 5.65 2.14 -3.14
N VAL A 41 5.73 1.55 -4.33
CA VAL A 41 5.30 2.17 -5.59
C VAL A 41 4.17 1.36 -6.22
N VAL A 42 3.03 2.01 -6.36
CA VAL A 42 1.87 1.54 -7.10
C VAL A 42 2.11 1.89 -8.57
N LEU A 43 2.68 0.93 -9.30
CA LEU A 43 3.01 1.09 -10.72
C LEU A 43 1.75 0.83 -11.55
N LEU A 44 1.36 1.83 -12.35
CA LEU A 44 0.09 1.86 -13.06
C LEU A 44 0.29 1.85 -14.57
N ARG A 45 -0.63 1.20 -15.29
CA ARG A 45 -0.73 1.30 -16.74
C ARG A 45 -2.18 1.38 -17.18
N GLU A 46 -2.38 1.88 -18.39
CA GLU A 46 -3.65 1.77 -19.10
C GLU A 46 -3.56 0.66 -20.14
N VAL A 47 -4.62 -0.14 -20.22
CA VAL A 47 -4.81 -1.14 -21.27
C VAL A 47 -6.09 -0.85 -22.02
N ALA A 48 -6.04 -0.90 -23.35
CA ALA A 48 -7.22 -0.72 -24.17
C ALA A 48 -8.18 -1.93 -23.99
N THR A 49 -9.44 -1.65 -23.68
CA THR A 49 -10.52 -2.62 -23.54
C THR A 49 -11.63 -2.30 -24.54
N GLY A 50 -11.37 -2.59 -25.82
CA GLY A 50 -12.26 -2.17 -26.91
C GLY A 50 -12.26 -0.64 -27.05
N PRO A 51 -13.41 0.05 -26.93
CA PRO A 51 -13.47 1.51 -27.02
C PRO A 51 -13.07 2.23 -25.71
N ALA A 52 -12.85 1.51 -24.62
CA ALA A 52 -12.49 2.05 -23.31
C ALA A 52 -11.02 1.79 -22.96
N VAL A 53 -10.55 2.43 -21.89
CA VAL A 53 -9.29 2.09 -21.22
C VAL A 53 -9.60 1.49 -19.85
N ALA A 54 -8.76 0.58 -19.39
CA ALA A 54 -8.80 0.09 -18.02
C ALA A 54 -7.48 0.41 -17.33
N LEU A 55 -7.57 0.89 -16.09
CA LEU A 55 -6.42 1.07 -15.21
C LEU A 55 -6.04 -0.28 -14.59
N GLU A 56 -4.78 -0.67 -14.76
CA GLU A 56 -4.17 -1.82 -14.08
C GLU A 56 -3.04 -1.37 -13.18
N THR A 57 -2.82 -2.12 -12.10
CA THR A 57 -1.68 -1.97 -11.21
C THR A 57 -0.84 -3.24 -11.21
N TYR A 58 0.48 -3.07 -11.07
CA TYR A 58 1.40 -4.17 -10.90
C TYR A 58 1.36 -4.70 -9.47
N LEU A 59 1.14 -5.99 -9.31
CA LEU A 59 0.98 -6.67 -8.04
C LEU A 59 1.99 -7.81 -7.90
N LEU A 60 2.67 -7.83 -6.77
CA LEU A 60 3.65 -8.84 -6.39
C LEU A 60 3.03 -9.83 -5.40
N HIS A 61 3.17 -11.13 -5.68
CA HIS A 61 2.68 -12.20 -4.80
C HIS A 61 3.82 -12.75 -3.95
N ARG A 62 3.89 -12.34 -2.68
CA ARG A 62 4.98 -12.73 -1.78
C ARG A 62 5.00 -14.25 -1.56
N HIS A 63 6.19 -14.85 -1.58
CA HIS A 63 6.33 -16.26 -1.26
C HIS A 63 5.79 -16.59 0.15
N ALA A 64 5.15 -17.76 0.29
CA ALA A 64 4.58 -18.24 1.56
C ALA A 64 5.61 -18.38 2.70
N ARG A 65 6.91 -18.43 2.39
CA ARG A 65 8.01 -18.52 3.37
C ARG A 65 8.54 -17.15 3.83
N MET A 66 7.97 -16.05 3.36
CA MET A 66 8.43 -14.72 3.73
C MET A 66 8.14 -14.42 5.21
N PRO A 67 9.09 -13.82 5.94
CA PRO A 67 8.96 -13.61 7.38
C PRO A 67 7.97 -12.50 7.77
N PHE A 68 7.43 -11.76 6.79
CA PHE A 68 6.37 -10.78 6.96
C PHE A 68 5.43 -10.81 5.74
N ALA A 69 4.13 -10.76 6.01
CA ALA A 69 3.05 -10.83 5.02
C ALA A 69 3.20 -12.00 3.99
N PRO A 70 3.44 -13.25 4.42
CA PRO A 70 3.49 -14.38 3.50
C PRO A 70 2.14 -14.55 2.79
N SER A 71 2.17 -14.86 1.49
CA SER A 71 0.99 -15.04 0.65
C SER A 71 0.11 -13.79 0.47
N PHE A 72 0.54 -12.61 0.99
CA PHE A 72 -0.13 -11.36 0.71
C PHE A 72 0.31 -10.79 -0.64
N VAL A 73 -0.63 -10.11 -1.28
CA VAL A 73 -0.36 -9.30 -2.45
C VAL A 73 0.11 -7.91 -2.01
N VAL A 74 1.23 -7.47 -2.58
CA VAL A 74 1.86 -6.18 -2.29
C VAL A 74 2.20 -5.45 -3.57
N PHE A 75 2.51 -4.16 -3.45
CA PHE A 75 3.16 -3.41 -4.52
C PHE A 75 4.68 -3.51 -4.35
N PRO A 76 5.46 -3.19 -5.40
CA PRO A 76 6.90 -3.06 -5.26
C PRO A 76 7.31 -2.12 -4.12
N GLY A 77 8.34 -2.48 -3.36
CA GLY A 77 8.80 -1.66 -2.25
C GLY A 77 9.49 -2.40 -1.11
N GLY A 78 10.18 -1.62 -0.28
CA GLY A 78 11.00 -2.14 0.80
C GLY A 78 11.38 -1.10 1.84
N GLY A 79 12.42 -1.42 2.61
CA GLY A 79 12.94 -0.54 3.65
C GLY A 79 13.86 0.54 3.07
N VAL A 80 13.87 1.71 3.71
CA VAL A 80 14.92 2.71 3.45
C VAL A 80 16.24 2.17 4.00
N ASP A 81 17.24 2.13 3.13
CA ASP A 81 18.60 1.70 3.43
C ASP A 81 19.59 2.87 3.36
N ALA A 82 20.83 2.65 3.82
CA ALA A 82 21.87 3.69 3.87
C ALA A 82 22.25 4.26 2.48
N VAL A 83 21.96 3.52 1.41
CA VAL A 83 22.16 3.94 0.02
C VAL A 83 21.09 4.94 -0.45
N ASP A 84 19.94 4.99 0.22
CA ASP A 84 18.82 5.85 -0.12
C ASP A 84 19.05 7.27 0.43
N VAL A 85 19.93 8.00 -0.26
CA VAL A 85 20.34 9.36 0.13
C VAL A 85 19.59 10.44 -0.65
N GLY A 86 19.57 11.66 -0.12
CA GLY A 86 18.94 12.83 -0.74
C GLY A 86 18.04 13.59 0.21
N GLU A 87 17.30 14.57 -0.33
CA GLU A 87 16.32 15.36 0.44
C GLU A 87 15.16 14.49 0.95
N ASP A 88 14.76 13.48 0.17
CA ASP A 88 13.74 12.51 0.56
C ASP A 88 14.26 11.06 0.39
N PRO A 89 14.80 10.45 1.46
CA PRO A 89 15.25 9.05 1.46
C PRO A 89 14.15 8.05 1.07
N ARG A 90 12.87 8.36 1.33
CA ARG A 90 11.76 7.47 0.96
C ARG A 90 11.50 7.50 -0.53
N LEU A 91 11.69 8.65 -1.16
CA LEU A 91 11.64 8.77 -2.61
C LEU A 91 12.79 7.99 -3.26
N ALA A 92 14.01 8.10 -2.74
CA ALA A 92 15.15 7.31 -3.22
C ALA A 92 14.92 5.80 -3.09
N CYS A 93 14.44 5.35 -1.92
CA CYS A 93 14.03 3.96 -1.66
C CYS A 93 12.98 3.47 -2.66
N ALA A 94 11.91 4.23 -2.88
CA ALA A 94 10.85 3.86 -3.83
C ALA A 94 11.38 3.64 -5.25
N LEU A 95 12.31 4.50 -5.70
CA LEU A 95 12.93 4.37 -7.03
C LEU A 95 13.82 3.13 -7.13
N ARG A 96 14.67 2.90 -6.12
CA ARG A 96 15.55 1.73 -6.05
C ARG A 96 14.76 0.43 -6.03
N GLU A 97 13.84 0.28 -5.08
CA GLU A 97 13.03 -0.94 -4.91
C GLU A 97 12.22 -1.24 -6.18
N THR A 98 11.66 -0.21 -6.84
CA THR A 98 10.96 -0.41 -8.12
C THR A 98 11.90 -0.97 -9.19
N ALA A 99 13.11 -0.42 -9.30
CA ALA A 99 14.08 -0.90 -10.28
C ALA A 99 14.55 -2.34 -9.96
N GLU A 100 14.81 -2.64 -8.68
CA GLU A 100 15.27 -3.95 -8.21
C GLU A 100 14.21 -5.05 -8.36
N GLU A 101 12.94 -4.74 -8.09
CA GLU A 101 11.86 -5.74 -8.13
C GLU A 101 11.19 -5.87 -9.49
N THR A 102 11.15 -4.79 -10.30
CA THR A 102 10.40 -4.76 -11.56
C THR A 102 11.26 -4.60 -12.82
N GLY A 103 12.52 -4.19 -12.67
CA GLY A 103 13.38 -3.77 -13.78
C GLY A 103 13.07 -2.38 -14.36
N VAL A 104 12.04 -1.70 -13.85
CA VAL A 104 11.60 -0.39 -14.35
C VAL A 104 12.31 0.75 -13.64
N TRP A 105 12.99 1.60 -14.42
CA TRP A 105 13.62 2.81 -13.94
C TRP A 105 12.65 4.00 -14.08
N LEU A 106 12.31 4.62 -12.95
CA LEU A 106 11.43 5.79 -12.90
C LEU A 106 12.25 7.06 -12.62
N PRO A 107 11.92 8.20 -13.25
CA PRO A 107 12.44 9.48 -12.79
C PRO A 107 11.72 9.90 -11.51
N ALA A 108 12.42 10.56 -10.58
CA ALA A 108 11.84 11.06 -9.32
C ALA A 108 10.57 11.90 -9.55
N ALA A 109 10.55 12.71 -10.61
CA ALA A 109 9.42 13.56 -10.98
C ALA A 109 8.16 12.79 -11.45
N ALA A 110 8.24 11.47 -11.67
CA ALA A 110 7.08 10.63 -11.99
C ALA A 110 6.32 10.16 -10.76
N LEU A 111 6.96 10.14 -9.58
CA LEU A 111 6.33 9.66 -8.35
C LEU A 111 5.44 10.75 -7.74
N ARG A 112 4.25 10.35 -7.29
CA ARG A 112 3.33 11.21 -6.52
C ARG A 112 2.92 10.48 -5.25
N ARG A 113 3.04 11.14 -4.10
CA ARG A 113 2.63 10.56 -2.81
C ARG A 113 1.13 10.26 -2.83
N TRP A 114 0.76 9.08 -2.33
CA TRP A 114 -0.61 8.59 -2.35
C TRP A 114 -1.11 8.18 -0.97
N ALA A 115 -0.34 7.43 -0.20
CA ALA A 115 -0.76 7.02 1.14
C ALA A 115 0.42 6.98 2.09
N HIS A 116 0.13 7.02 3.38
CA HIS A 116 1.14 6.91 4.42
C HIS A 116 0.57 6.03 5.52
N TRP A 117 1.19 4.88 5.76
CA TRP A 117 0.70 3.89 6.71
C TRP A 117 1.79 3.51 7.69
N VAL A 118 1.44 3.48 8.97
CA VAL A 118 2.30 3.02 10.04
C VAL A 118 1.71 1.73 10.61
N THR A 119 2.54 0.69 10.69
CA THR A 119 2.13 -0.60 11.24
C THR A 119 1.70 -0.45 12.71
N PRO A 120 0.62 -1.11 13.16
CA PRO A 120 0.14 -1.03 14.55
C PRO A 120 1.23 -1.27 15.59
N GLU A 121 1.12 -0.62 16.75
CA GLU A 121 2.14 -0.65 17.80
C GLU A 121 2.34 -2.02 18.44
N VAL A 122 1.32 -2.88 18.40
CA VAL A 122 1.37 -4.25 18.92
C VAL A 122 2.22 -5.20 18.06
N GLU A 123 2.55 -4.80 16.83
CA GLU A 123 3.33 -5.64 15.94
C GLU A 123 4.84 -5.54 16.26
N PRO A 124 5.55 -6.68 16.31
CA PRO A 124 6.98 -6.69 16.63
C PRO A 124 7.86 -6.21 15.47
N ARG A 125 7.32 -6.24 14.24
CA ARG A 125 7.97 -5.72 13.04
C ARG A 125 7.08 -4.62 12.49
N ARG A 126 7.59 -3.40 12.50
CA ARG A 126 6.82 -2.22 12.13
C ARG A 126 7.48 -1.47 11.00
N TYR A 127 6.63 -1.04 10.08
CA TYR A 127 6.98 -0.21 8.95
C TYR A 127 6.18 1.07 9.01
N ASP A 128 6.88 2.17 8.76
CA ASP A 128 6.30 3.47 8.49
C ASP A 128 6.46 3.65 6.97
N THR A 129 5.43 3.32 6.19
CA THR A 129 5.49 3.20 4.73
C THR A 129 4.81 4.38 4.04
N VAL A 130 5.53 5.05 3.15
CA VAL A 130 4.94 6.00 2.19
C VAL A 130 4.71 5.29 0.85
N PHE A 131 3.49 5.39 0.34
CA PHE A 131 3.09 4.87 -0.96
C PHE A 131 3.13 5.98 -1.99
N TYR A 132 3.69 5.68 -3.15
CA TYR A 132 3.70 6.53 -4.33
C TYR A 132 2.90 5.87 -5.45
N VAL A 133 2.24 6.67 -6.28
CA VAL A 133 1.73 6.21 -7.59
C VAL A 133 2.67 6.69 -8.69
N ALA A 134 2.84 5.87 -9.72
CA ALA A 134 3.60 6.21 -10.91
C ALA A 134 3.02 5.51 -12.15
N ALA A 135 2.98 6.20 -13.28
CA ALA A 135 2.68 5.57 -14.56
C ALA A 135 3.90 4.79 -15.07
N LEU A 136 3.67 3.61 -15.63
CA LEU A 136 4.67 2.84 -16.36
C LEU A 136 5.16 3.69 -17.55
N PRO A 137 6.48 3.93 -17.69
CA PRO A 137 7.02 4.68 -18.82
C PRO A 137 6.65 4.02 -20.15
N ALA A 138 6.40 4.84 -21.19
CA ALA A 138 6.06 4.32 -22.50
C ALA A 138 7.17 3.41 -23.04
N GLY A 139 6.80 2.19 -23.44
CA GLY A 139 7.74 1.17 -23.93
C GLY A 139 8.52 0.42 -22.84
N ALA A 140 8.32 0.73 -21.56
CA ALA A 140 8.86 -0.08 -20.48
C ALA A 140 7.98 -1.31 -20.24
N GLU A 141 8.60 -2.40 -19.82
CA GLU A 141 7.93 -3.61 -19.36
C GLU A 141 8.37 -3.92 -17.93
N ALA A 142 7.39 -4.16 -17.06
CA ALA A 142 7.65 -4.62 -15.69
C ALA A 142 7.68 -6.15 -15.66
N SER A 143 8.73 -6.71 -15.08
CA SER A 143 8.93 -8.15 -14.90
C SER A 143 9.39 -8.43 -13.48
N ASP A 144 9.07 -9.60 -12.93
CA ASP A 144 9.56 -9.98 -11.60
C ASP A 144 11.06 -10.30 -11.67
N VAL A 145 11.88 -9.40 -11.11
CA VAL A 145 13.35 -9.52 -11.12
C VAL A 145 13.90 -10.00 -9.77
N SER A 146 13.15 -9.84 -8.68
CA SER A 146 13.66 -9.99 -7.31
C SER A 146 13.91 -11.44 -6.88
N GLY A 147 13.20 -12.42 -7.48
CA GLY A 147 13.20 -13.81 -6.99
C GLY A 147 12.62 -13.99 -5.57
N GLU A 148 12.12 -12.91 -4.96
CA GLU A 148 11.50 -12.89 -3.62
C GLU A 148 9.98 -13.08 -3.69
N THR A 149 9.42 -13.11 -4.91
CA THR A 149 8.01 -13.27 -5.21
C THR A 149 7.74 -14.57 -5.97
N SER A 150 6.57 -15.15 -5.70
CA SER A 150 6.11 -16.36 -6.40
C SER A 150 5.79 -16.10 -7.85
N HIS A 151 5.20 -14.94 -8.11
CA HIS A 151 4.92 -14.37 -9.43
C HIS A 151 4.47 -12.93 -9.24
N ALA A 152 4.40 -12.21 -10.35
CA ALA A 152 3.79 -10.89 -10.43
C ALA A 152 2.71 -10.87 -11.50
N GLU A 153 1.73 -9.99 -11.36
CA GLU A 153 0.66 -9.81 -12.34
C GLU A 153 0.28 -8.34 -12.50
N TRP A 154 -0.21 -8.01 -13.69
CA TRP A 154 -1.01 -6.80 -13.89
C TRP A 154 -2.47 -7.13 -13.66
N ARG A 155 -3.16 -6.34 -12.83
CA ARG A 155 -4.57 -6.55 -12.54
C ARG A 155 -5.29 -5.23 -12.33
N THR A 156 -6.57 -5.17 -12.73
CA THR A 156 -7.40 -4.01 -12.40
C THR A 156 -7.66 -3.95 -10.88
N PRO A 157 -7.72 -2.76 -10.26
CA PRO A 157 -8.00 -2.63 -8.83
C PRO A 157 -9.31 -3.33 -8.42
N ALA A 158 -10.36 -3.19 -9.24
CA ALA A 158 -11.65 -3.83 -9.00
C ALA A 158 -11.56 -5.38 -9.03
N SER A 159 -10.78 -5.95 -9.95
CA SER A 159 -10.55 -7.41 -10.00
C SER A 159 -9.79 -7.92 -8.79
N ALA A 160 -8.78 -7.17 -8.32
CA ALA A 160 -8.01 -7.54 -7.13
C ALA A 160 -8.90 -7.56 -5.87
N LEU A 161 -9.74 -6.53 -5.70
CA LEU A 161 -10.70 -6.45 -4.60
C LEU A 161 -11.74 -7.57 -4.66
N ALA A 162 -12.27 -7.88 -5.85
CA ALA A 162 -13.24 -8.96 -6.03
C ALA A 162 -12.64 -10.34 -5.70
N ALA A 163 -11.38 -10.57 -6.08
CA ALA A 163 -10.67 -11.80 -5.73
C ALA A 163 -10.39 -11.89 -4.23
N ALA A 164 -10.05 -10.78 -3.57
CA ALA A 164 -9.91 -10.73 -2.11
C ALA A 164 -11.23 -11.03 -1.39
N ALA A 165 -12.36 -10.50 -1.87
CA ALA A 165 -13.67 -10.80 -1.32
C ALA A 165 -14.07 -12.29 -1.44
N ARG A 166 -13.50 -13.01 -2.43
CA ARG A 166 -13.65 -14.47 -2.59
C ARG A 166 -12.60 -15.28 -1.82
N GLY A 167 -11.67 -14.64 -1.13
CA GLY A 167 -10.56 -15.30 -0.43
C GLY A 167 -9.44 -15.82 -1.34
N GLU A 168 -9.43 -15.42 -2.62
CA GLU A 168 -8.40 -15.82 -3.59
C GLU A 168 -7.11 -15.00 -3.43
N LEU A 169 -7.23 -13.74 -2.98
CA LEU A 169 -6.11 -12.87 -2.65
C LEU A 169 -6.17 -12.44 -1.18
N ALA A 170 -5.02 -12.45 -0.51
CA ALA A 170 -4.89 -11.83 0.80
C ALA A 170 -4.36 -10.39 0.64
N LEU A 171 -5.15 -9.41 1.09
CA LEU A 171 -4.79 -8.00 1.05
C LEU A 171 -4.59 -7.48 2.47
N MET A 172 -3.48 -6.77 2.70
CA MET A 172 -3.31 -5.99 3.92
C MET A 172 -4.12 -4.69 3.82
N PRO A 173 -4.50 -4.07 4.96
CA PRO A 173 -5.26 -2.80 4.95
C PRO A 173 -4.65 -1.69 4.08
N PRO A 174 -3.31 -1.47 4.05
CA PRO A 174 -2.71 -0.49 3.15
C PRO A 174 -2.97 -0.79 1.67
N THR A 175 -2.71 -2.02 1.23
CA THR A 175 -2.96 -2.45 -0.17
C THR A 175 -4.44 -2.32 -0.53
N ALA A 176 -5.33 -2.79 0.33
CA ALA A 176 -6.77 -2.70 0.11
C ALA A 176 -7.25 -1.25 -0.01
N SER A 177 -6.73 -0.34 0.83
CA SER A 177 -7.09 1.09 0.78
C SER A 177 -6.73 1.73 -0.55
N VAL A 178 -5.51 1.48 -1.05
CA VAL A 178 -5.03 1.99 -2.34
C VAL A 178 -5.90 1.44 -3.48
N LEU A 179 -6.18 0.13 -3.48
CA LEU A 179 -7.00 -0.50 -4.52
C LEU A 179 -8.43 0.03 -4.52
N LEU A 180 -9.02 0.27 -3.34
CA LEU A 180 -10.36 0.84 -3.20
C LEU A 180 -10.44 2.25 -3.79
N GLU A 181 -9.40 3.07 -3.65
CA GLU A 181 -9.37 4.40 -4.25
C GLU A 181 -9.13 4.36 -5.76
N LEU A 182 -8.17 3.54 -6.22
CA LEU A 182 -7.87 3.41 -7.64
C LEU A 182 -9.03 2.81 -8.44
N ALA A 183 -9.86 1.97 -7.82
CA ALA A 183 -11.06 1.41 -8.45
C ALA A 183 -12.10 2.48 -8.83
N GLU A 184 -12.06 3.66 -8.21
CA GLU A 184 -12.98 4.78 -8.50
C GLU A 184 -12.42 5.73 -9.58
N LEU A 185 -11.21 5.48 -10.08
CA LEU A 185 -10.52 6.36 -11.03
C LEU A 185 -10.46 5.70 -12.41
N PRO A 186 -10.93 6.39 -13.48
CA PRO A 186 -11.07 5.78 -14.79
C PRO A 186 -9.75 5.60 -15.55
N ASP A 187 -8.77 6.47 -15.30
CA ASP A 187 -7.55 6.59 -16.11
C ASP A 187 -6.40 7.23 -15.32
N LEU A 188 -5.20 7.23 -15.91
CA LEU A 188 -3.98 7.82 -15.34
C LEU A 188 -4.09 9.34 -15.18
N ALA A 189 -4.88 10.01 -16.02
CA ALA A 189 -5.10 11.45 -15.90
C ALA A 189 -5.88 11.79 -14.62
N ALA A 190 -6.91 11.01 -14.30
CA ALA A 190 -7.67 11.11 -13.06
C ALA A 190 -6.80 10.79 -11.83
N VAL A 191 -5.93 9.77 -11.92
CA VAL A 191 -4.95 9.48 -10.85
C VAL A 191 -3.99 10.65 -10.65
N ALA A 192 -3.44 11.21 -11.72
CA ALA A 192 -2.52 12.35 -11.65
C ALA A 192 -3.19 13.61 -11.09
N ALA A 193 -4.47 13.85 -11.44
CA ALA A 193 -5.26 14.94 -10.89
C ALA A 193 -5.53 14.72 -9.39
N ALA A 194 -5.97 13.53 -8.99
CA ALA A 194 -6.23 13.17 -7.60
C ALA A 194 -4.97 13.29 -6.73
N ALA A 195 -3.80 12.92 -7.26
CA ALA A 195 -2.54 12.97 -6.53
C ALA A 195 -1.99 14.40 -6.36
N ARG A 196 -2.38 15.36 -7.20
CA ARG A 196 -1.83 16.73 -7.18
C ARG A 196 -2.21 17.50 -5.92
N ASP A 197 -3.48 17.42 -5.53
CA ASP A 197 -4.05 18.20 -4.42
C ASP A 197 -4.27 17.33 -3.17
N ARG A 198 -3.61 16.17 -3.11
CA ARG A 198 -3.83 15.17 -2.08
C ARG A 198 -3.12 15.54 -0.78
N VAL A 199 -3.88 15.56 0.31
CA VAL A 199 -3.30 15.55 1.66
C VAL A 199 -3.07 14.11 2.09
N VAL A 200 -1.81 13.76 2.33
CA VAL A 200 -1.41 12.41 2.73
C VAL A 200 -1.00 12.44 4.21
N GLU A 201 -1.93 12.02 5.07
CA GLU A 201 -1.69 11.90 6.51
C GLU A 201 -1.31 10.45 6.89
N PRO A 202 -0.48 10.26 7.93
CA PRO A 202 -0.14 8.94 8.41
C PRO A 202 -1.35 8.23 9.02
N VAL A 203 -1.62 7.03 8.53
CA VAL A 203 -2.61 6.10 9.07
C VAL A 203 -1.91 5.16 10.04
N LEU A 204 -2.12 5.36 11.34
CA LEU A 204 -1.73 4.40 12.38
C LEU A 204 -2.99 3.69 12.90
N PRO A 205 -3.24 2.42 12.53
CA PRO A 205 -4.40 1.71 13.05
C PRO A 205 -4.23 1.41 14.53
N GLY A 206 -5.23 1.82 15.32
CA GLY A 206 -5.39 1.39 16.70
C GLY A 206 -6.09 0.04 16.78
N LEU A 207 -6.08 -0.56 17.97
CA LEU A 207 -6.88 -1.73 18.29
C LEU A 207 -7.84 -1.40 19.42
N ARG A 208 -9.08 -1.86 19.30
CA ARG A 208 -10.11 -1.70 20.33
C ARG A 208 -10.72 -3.05 20.65
N ARG A 209 -10.87 -3.31 21.94
CA ARG A 209 -11.56 -4.50 22.43
C ARG A 209 -13.07 -4.37 22.22
N ASP A 210 -13.67 -5.39 21.62
CA ASP A 210 -15.10 -5.50 21.33
C ASP A 210 -15.63 -6.80 21.95
N GLY A 211 -16.07 -6.72 23.22
CA GLY A 211 -16.40 -7.91 24.01
C GLY A 211 -15.19 -8.83 24.18
N ASP A 212 -15.28 -10.04 23.63
CA ASP A 212 -14.21 -11.04 23.65
C ASP A 212 -13.27 -10.95 22.44
N GLY A 213 -13.51 -10.04 21.49
CA GLY A 213 -12.73 -9.86 20.27
C GLY A 213 -11.98 -8.52 20.18
N TRP A 214 -11.27 -8.33 19.08
CA TRP A 214 -10.57 -7.09 18.74
C TRP A 214 -10.98 -6.59 17.37
N SER A 215 -11.09 -5.27 17.23
CA SER A 215 -11.26 -4.60 15.93
C SER A 215 -10.17 -3.56 15.68
N PHE A 216 -9.81 -3.38 14.40
CA PHE A 216 -9.02 -2.23 13.99
C PHE A 216 -9.86 -0.95 14.11
N VAL A 217 -9.22 0.09 14.63
CA VAL A 217 -9.72 1.46 14.65
C VAL A 217 -8.82 2.30 13.76
N TYR A 218 -9.40 2.82 12.68
CA TYR A 218 -8.70 3.72 11.76
C TYR A 218 -8.95 5.18 12.14
N PRO A 219 -7.98 6.09 11.93
CA PRO A 219 -8.18 7.52 12.12
C PRO A 219 -9.31 8.03 11.22
N THR A 220 -10.12 8.93 11.78
CA THR A 220 -11.11 9.69 11.00
C THR A 220 -10.51 11.03 10.58
N PRO A 221 -10.88 11.59 9.41
CA PRO A 221 -10.55 12.98 9.10
C PRO A 221 -10.96 13.84 10.29
N THR A 222 -10.03 14.59 10.87
CA THR A 222 -10.40 15.62 11.83
C THR A 222 -11.29 16.62 11.09
N GLY A 223 -12.58 16.62 11.43
CA GLY A 223 -13.48 17.66 10.97
C GLY A 223 -12.88 19.00 11.39
N GLY A 224 -12.61 19.88 10.41
CA GLY A 224 -12.40 21.28 10.72
C GLY A 224 -13.55 21.72 11.63
N ALA A 225 -13.20 22.28 12.78
CA ALA A 225 -14.16 22.86 13.68
C ALA A 225 -15.12 23.75 12.87
N SER A 226 -16.43 23.45 12.95
CA SER A 226 -17.46 24.45 12.74
C SER A 226 -17.88 24.97 14.10
#